data_AF-A0A058ZWJ9-F1
#
_entry.id   AF-A0A058ZWJ9-F1
#
_cell.length_a   1.000
_cell.length_b   1.000
_cell.length_c   1.000
_cell.angle_alpha   90.00
_cell.angle_beta   90.00
_cell.angle_gamma   90.00
#
_symmetry.space_group_name_H-M   'P 1'
#
loop_
_entity.id
_entity.type
_entity.pdbx_description
1 polymer ?
#
loop_
_entity_poly.entity_id
_entity_poly.type
_entity_poly.pdbx_seq_one_letter_code
_entity_poly.pdbx_strand_id
1 'polypeptide(L)' 'RLRDLWDVYTQSKRSRLPKFWRDAFQAGYEFLTSDVPGVRDVAVSEIAKMSLRSFTFSDPLAAHSRPA' A
#
# COMPACT_ATOMS: atom_id res chain seq x y z
N ARG A 1 -2.13 -13.09 10.91
CA ARG A 1 -2.47 -12.61 9.55
C ARG A 1 -2.21 -11.11 9.36
N LEU A 2 -2.89 -10.19 10.07
CA LEU A 2 -2.54 -8.75 10.03
C LEU A 2 -1.27 -8.42 10.82
N ARG A 3 -1.07 -9.07 11.97
CA ARG A 3 0.10 -8.87 12.85
C ARG A 3 1.40 -9.31 12.19
N ASP A 4 1.38 -10.42 11.46
CA ASP A 4 2.55 -10.91 10.73
C ASP A 4 2.94 -9.98 9.57
N LEU A 5 1.95 -9.43 8.85
CA LEU A 5 2.18 -8.39 7.84
C LEU A 5 2.68 -7.09 8.48
N TRP A 6 2.09 -6.68 9.60
CA TRP A 6 2.48 -5.49 10.35
C TRP A 6 3.93 -5.58 10.85
N ASP A 7 4.34 -6.75 11.35
CA ASP A 7 5.71 -6.99 11.83
C ASP A 7 6.76 -6.83 10.72
N VAL A 8 6.45 -7.23 9.48
CA VAL A 8 7.33 -7.01 8.32
C VAL A 8 7.53 -5.51 8.04
N TYR A 9 6.50 -4.70 8.25
CA TYR A 9 6.55 -3.24 8.04
C TYR A 9 7.17 -2.48 9.22
N THR A 10 7.10 -2.99 10.45
CA THR A 10 7.61 -2.30 11.64
C THR A 10 8.99 -2.77 12.11
N GLN A 11 9.36 -4.04 11.90
CA GLN A 11 10.57 -4.62 12.50
C GLN A 11 11.81 -4.65 11.61
N SER A 12 11.70 -4.54 10.29
CA SER A 12 12.92 -4.46 9.48
C SER A 12 13.42 -3.01 9.46
N LYS A 13 14.59 -2.80 10.09
CA LYS A 13 15.34 -1.52 10.10
C LYS A 13 15.64 -0.99 8.68
N ARG A 14 15.35 -1.76 7.63
CA ARG A 14 15.49 -1.42 6.20
C ARG A 14 14.14 -1.27 5.47
N SER A 15 13.03 -1.78 6.01
CA SER A 15 11.69 -1.67 5.43
C SER A 15 11.02 -0.40 5.95
N ARG A 16 11.54 0.74 5.51
CA ARG A 16 10.75 1.97 5.57
C ARG A 16 9.46 1.69 4.81
N LEU A 17 8.32 1.98 5.44
CA LEU A 17 7.02 1.96 4.76
C LEU A 17 7.20 2.64 3.40
N PRO A 18 6.90 1.96 2.27
CA PRO A 18 7.08 2.56 0.95
C PRO A 18 6.44 3.94 0.93
N LYS A 19 7.09 4.94 0.30
CA LYS A 19 6.60 6.33 0.29
C LYS A 19 5.11 6.39 -0.08
N PHE A 20 4.71 5.57 -1.05
CA PHE A 20 3.32 5.35 -1.43
C PHE A 20 2.38 5.13 -0.24
N TRP A 21 2.69 4.17 0.65
CA TRP A 21 1.83 3.87 1.78
C TRP A 21 1.70 5.06 2.73
N ARG A 22 2.78 5.79 2.98
CA ARG A 22 2.71 7.00 3.83
C ARG A 22 1.80 8.06 3.22
N ASP A 23 1.98 8.35 1.93
CA ASP A 23 1.22 9.40 1.23
C ASP A 23 -0.26 9.02 1.12
N ALA A 24 -0.56 7.74 0.81
CA ALA A 24 -1.92 7.21 0.72
C ALA A 24 -2.63 7.21 2.08
N PHE A 25 -1.96 6.82 3.16
CA PHE A 25 -2.52 6.89 4.50
C PHE A 25 -2.76 8.34 4.94
N GLN A 26 -1.84 9.26 4.63
CA GLN A 26 -2.00 10.67 4.96
C GLN A 26 -3.19 11.30 4.23
N ALA A 27 -3.34 11.03 2.93
CA ALA A 27 -4.45 11.55 2.12
C ALA A 27 -5.80 10.91 2.46
N GLY A 28 -5.78 9.65 2.93
CA GLY A 28 -6.98 8.88 3.24
C GLY A 28 -7.38 8.88 4.72
N TYR A 29 -6.58 9.48 5.61
CA TYR A 29 -6.74 9.28 7.07
C TYR A 29 -8.13 9.63 7.57
N GLU A 30 -8.66 10.79 7.18
CA GLU A 30 -9.99 11.27 7.57
C GLU A 30 -11.11 10.32 7.12
N PHE A 31 -10.95 9.68 5.96
CA PHE A 31 -11.92 8.72 5.45
C PHE A 31 -11.77 7.35 6.13
N LEU A 32 -10.55 6.96 6.48
CA LEU A 32 -10.25 5.70 7.17
C LEU A 32 -10.74 5.70 8.62
N THR A 33 -10.70 6.85 9.30
CA THR A 33 -11.20 7.03 10.66
C THR A 33 -12.67 7.47 10.71
N SER A 34 -13.34 7.52 9.56
CA SER A 34 -14.76 7.85 9.51
C SER A 34 -15.60 6.81 10.26
N ASP A 35 -16.55 7.30 11.05
CA ASP A 35 -17.55 6.47 11.72
C ASP A 35 -18.57 5.88 10.74
N VAL A 36 -18.59 6.36 9.49
CA VAL A 36 -19.46 5.84 8.43
C VAL A 36 -18.76 4.65 7.75
N PRO A 37 -19.26 3.41 7.90
CA PRO A 37 -18.57 2.23 7.39
C PRO A 37 -18.29 2.29 5.88
N GLY A 38 -19.26 2.76 5.09
CA GLY A 38 -19.11 2.87 3.64
C GLY A 38 -17.99 3.82 3.21
N VAL A 39 -17.74 4.89 3.96
CA VAL A 39 -16.66 5.85 3.65
C VAL A 39 -15.30 5.20 3.87
N ARG A 40 -15.14 4.49 5.00
CA ARG A 40 -13.92 3.75 5.32
C ARG A 40 -13.66 2.62 4.32
N ASP A 41 -14.68 1.83 3.98
CA ASP A 41 -14.53 0.68 3.08
C ASP A 41 -14.14 1.12 1.66
N VAL A 42 -14.66 2.25 1.20
CA VAL A 42 -14.24 2.89 -0.06
C VAL A 42 -12.78 3.33 0.02
N ALA A 43 -12.37 4.02 1.09
CA ALA A 43 -10.98 4.46 1.26
C ALA A 43 -10.00 3.27 1.28
N VAL A 44 -10.33 2.20 1.99
CA VAL A 44 -9.53 0.95 2.00
C VAL A 44 -9.45 0.34 0.60
N SER A 45 -10.56 0.30 -0.13
CA SER A 45 -10.61 -0.26 -1.49
C SER A 45 -9.76 0.54 -2.48
N GLU A 46 -9.79 1.87 -2.41
CA GLU A 46 -8.98 2.73 -3.27
C GLU A 46 -7.47 2.60 -2.96
N ILE A 47 -7.09 2.58 -1.67
CA ILE A 47 -5.69 2.35 -1.26
C ILE A 47 -5.23 0.98 -1.75
N ALA A 48 -6.05 -0.07 -1.65
CA ALA A 48 -5.72 -1.41 -2.14
C ALA A 48 -5.53 -1.43 -3.67
N LYS A 49 -6.43 -0.79 -4.43
CA LYS A 49 -6.32 -0.67 -5.90
C LYS A 49 -5.02 0.05 -6.29
N MET A 50 -4.69 1.15 -5.62
CA MET A 50 -3.45 1.89 -5.86
C MET A 50 -2.21 1.07 -5.46
N SER A 51 -2.29 0.32 -4.36
CA SER A 51 -1.20 -0.56 -3.89
C SER A 51 -0.87 -1.64 -4.91
N LEU A 52 -1.89 -2.30 -5.47
CA LEU A 52 -1.73 -3.33 -6.50
C LEU A 52 -1.04 -2.77 -7.75
N ARG A 53 -1.43 -1.57 -8.21
CA ARG A 53 -0.78 -0.87 -9.33
C ARG A 53 0.67 -0.51 -9.03
N SER A 54 0.95 -0.08 -7.81
CA SER A 54 2.32 0.27 -7.37
C SER A 54 3.24 -0.96 -7.32
N PHE A 55 2.71 -2.12 -6.91
CA PHE A 55 3.44 -3.38 -6.83
C PHE A 55 3.73 -3.97 -8.21
N THR A 56 2.75 -3.94 -9.13
CA THR A 56 2.98 -4.35 -10.53
C THR A 56 4.04 -3.51 -11.24
N PHE A 57 4.24 -2.26 -10.83
CA PHE A 57 5.27 -1.38 -11.41
C PHE A 57 6.65 -1.52 -10.77
N SER A 58 6.72 -2.15 -9.59
CA SER A 58 7.96 -2.36 -8.84
C SER A 58 8.51 -3.78 -8.95
N ASP A 59 7.89 -4.64 -9.77
CA ASP A 59 8.47 -5.93 -10.15
C ASP A 59 9.64 -5.74 -11.15
N PRO A 60 10.89 -6.08 -10.78
CA PRO A 60 12.04 -6.01 -11.68
C PRO A 60 11.88 -6.97 -12.88
N LEU A 61 11.03 -7.99 -12.80
CA LEU A 61 10.83 -8.97 -13.87
C LEU A 61 10.15 -8.37 -15.11
N ALA A 62 9.35 -7.32 -14.95
CA ALA A 62 8.76 -6.61 -16.09
C ALA A 62 9.80 -5.78 -16.88
N ALA A 63 10.91 -5.39 -16.24
CA ALA A 63 11.98 -4.63 -16.87
C ALA A 63 13.02 -5.49 -17.60
N HIS A 64 13.00 -6.82 -17.40
CA HIS A 64 13.95 -7.76 -18.03
C HIS A 64 13.49 -8.30 -19.39
N SER A 65 12.29 -7.97 -19.85
CA SER A 65 11.86 -8.29 -21.21
C SER A 65 12.25 -7.16 -22.18
N ARG A 66 13.56 -6.90 -22.32
CA ARG A 66 14.08 -6.14 -23.47
C ARG A 66 14.39 -7.17 -24.57
N PRO A 67 13.66 -7.18 -25.71
CA PRO A 67 14.13 -7.94 -26.86
C PRO A 67 15.37 -7.22 -27.42
N ALA A 68 16.38 -8.01 -27.75
CA ALA A 68 17.61 -7.60 -28.43
C ALA A 68 17.33 -7.15 -29.87
#